data_AF-A0A7W1ZVM4-F1
#
_entry.id   AF-A0A7W1ZVM4-F1
#
_cell.length_a   1.000
_cell.length_b   1.000
_cell.length_c   1.000
_cell.angle_alpha   90.00
_cell.angle_beta   90.00
_cell.angle_gamma   90.00
#
_symmetry.space_group_name_H-M   'P 1'
#
loop_
_entity.id
_entity.type
_entity.pdbx_description
1 polymer ?
#
loop_
_entity_poly.entity_id
_entity_poly.type
_entity_poly.pdbx_seq_one_letter_code
_entity_poly.pdbx_strand_id
1 'polypeptide(L)'
;MIGHLRVKSPWSQLGLFLGLLGVGLMITSLVLAAILLGRGIPVAAMDKLDWSQPKVLATMKLVQAISSITIFLLPALIFSLIVFTRKKLYFMGFRPPAQPQMYILAIVCILIAFPFVAWLGDLNQAIPLPEWMTRMEKDAGRQMALFLKAGNTFDIILNVFIIAFLPALCEEFFFRGMLQRIIINITKNPLAGMIIT
;
A
#
# COMPACT_ATOMS: atom_id res chain seq x y z
N MET A 1 -26.62 10.46 5.51
CA MET A 1 -25.33 10.17 6.19
C MET A 1 -24.38 11.40 6.26
N ILE A 2 -24.88 12.63 6.47
CA ILE A 2 -24.06 13.87 6.38
C ILE A 2 -23.71 14.47 7.77
N GLY A 3 -24.36 14.03 8.84
CA GLY A 3 -24.22 14.63 10.18
C GLY A 3 -22.88 14.41 10.90
N HIS A 4 -21.94 13.62 10.34
CA HIS A 4 -20.67 13.27 10.99
C HIS A 4 -19.42 13.74 10.22
N LEU A 5 -19.62 14.41 9.08
CA LEU A 5 -18.54 14.96 8.26
C LEU A 5 -18.35 16.44 8.61
N ARG A 6 -17.13 16.82 9.02
CA ARG A 6 -16.75 18.24 9.15
C ARG A 6 -16.65 18.90 7.78
N VAL A 7 -16.06 18.19 6.81
CA VAL A 7 -15.97 18.62 5.41
C VAL A 7 -17.07 17.94 4.61
N LYS A 8 -18.11 18.70 4.24
CA LYS A 8 -19.31 18.15 3.57
C LYS A 8 -19.14 18.00 2.05
N SER A 9 -18.31 18.83 1.41
CA SER A 9 -18.11 18.80 -0.04
C SER A 9 -17.19 17.64 -0.45
N PRO A 10 -17.62 16.72 -1.33
CA PRO A 10 -16.80 15.61 -1.81
C PRO A 10 -15.53 16.08 -2.56
N TRP A 11 -15.62 17.18 -3.32
CA TRP A 11 -14.49 17.76 -4.03
C TRP A 11 -13.45 18.35 -3.08
N SER A 12 -13.88 18.93 -1.96
CA SER A 12 -12.95 19.40 -0.92
C SER A 12 -12.29 18.23 -0.19
N GLN A 13 -12.97 17.09 -0.03
CA GLN A 13 -12.35 15.87 0.49
C GLN A 13 -11.30 15.32 -0.48
N LEU A 14 -11.58 15.32 -1.79
CA LEU A 14 -10.62 14.92 -2.82
C LEU A 14 -9.39 15.84 -2.86
N GLY A 15 -9.61 17.16 -2.81
CA GLY A 15 -8.51 18.13 -2.75
C GLY A 15 -7.64 17.96 -1.50
N LEU A 16 -8.26 17.72 -0.33
CA LEU A 16 -7.54 17.40 0.90
C LEU A 16 -6.75 16.10 0.77
N PHE A 17 -7.36 15.07 0.17
CA PHE A 17 -6.69 13.80 -0.11
C PHE A 17 -5.43 13.98 -0.98
N LEU A 18 -5.56 14.68 -2.11
CA LEU A 18 -4.43 14.94 -3.01
C LEU A 18 -3.34 15.78 -2.34
N GLY A 19 -3.74 16.78 -1.54
CA GLY A 19 -2.79 17.58 -0.76
C GLY A 19 -2.04 16.76 0.28
N LEU A 20 -2.73 15.91 1.03
CA LEU A 20 -2.12 15.02 2.03
C LEU A 20 -1.23 13.97 1.38
N LEU A 21 -1.61 13.43 0.22
CA LEU A 21 -0.78 12.52 -0.56
C LEU A 21 0.50 13.21 -1.02
N GLY A 22 0.40 14.43 -1.57
CA GLY A 22 1.55 15.22 -1.98
C GLY A 22 2.53 15.51 -0.83
N VAL A 23 2.00 15.93 0.33
CA VAL A 23 2.81 16.13 1.55
C VAL A 23 3.42 14.80 2.02
N GLY A 24 2.66 13.71 1.99
CA GLY A 24 3.16 12.36 2.32
C GLY A 24 4.34 11.96 1.46
N LEU A 25 4.26 12.15 0.15
CA LEU A 25 5.35 11.86 -0.79
C LEU A 25 6.61 12.72 -0.51
N MET A 26 6.44 14.00 -0.18
CA MET A 26 7.56 14.87 0.21
C MET A 26 8.20 14.42 1.52
N ILE A 27 7.42 14.04 2.53
CA ILE A 27 7.97 13.52 3.79
C ILE A 27 8.71 12.21 3.52
N THR A 28 8.14 11.30 2.72
CA THR A 28 8.78 10.02 2.41
C THR A 28 10.11 10.21 1.68
N SER A 29 10.21 11.14 0.72
CA SER A 29 11.48 11.39 0.03
C SER A 29 12.55 11.94 0.98
N LEU A 30 12.19 12.82 1.92
CA LEU A 30 13.09 13.32 2.95
C LEU A 30 13.54 12.22 3.93
N VAL A 31 12.60 11.40 4.39
CA VAL A 31 12.89 10.28 5.30
C VAL A 31 13.77 9.23 4.62
N LEU A 32 13.49 8.91 3.36
CA LEU A 32 14.33 8.03 2.55
C LEU A 32 15.75 8.59 2.44
N ALA A 33 15.90 9.85 2.07
CA ALA A 33 17.21 10.50 1.96
C ALA A 33 17.97 10.46 3.31
N ALA A 34 17.29 10.73 4.42
CA ALA A 34 17.89 10.68 5.77
C ALA A 34 18.37 9.26 6.14
N ILE A 35 17.57 8.22 5.86
CA ILE A 35 17.94 6.82 6.11
C ILE A 35 19.17 6.42 5.28
N LEU A 36 19.19 6.79 4.00
CA LEU A 36 20.28 6.45 3.09
C LEU A 36 21.58 7.15 3.49
N LEU A 37 21.53 8.46 3.77
CA LEU A 37 22.68 9.22 4.26
C LEU A 37 23.20 8.69 5.60
N GLY A 38 22.30 8.40 6.56
CA GLY A 38 22.66 7.83 7.86
C GLY A 38 23.28 6.42 7.77
N ARG A 39 23.06 5.70 6.67
CA ARG A 39 23.67 4.38 6.40
C ARG A 39 24.92 4.46 5.51
N GLY A 40 25.30 5.66 5.06
CA GLY A 40 26.44 5.91 4.19
C GLY A 40 26.21 5.52 2.74
N ILE A 41 24.95 5.41 2.31
CA ILE A 41 24.58 5.03 0.94
C ILE A 41 24.31 6.33 0.15
N PRO A 42 25.11 6.65 -0.88
CA PRO A 42 24.85 7.83 -1.70
C PRO A 42 23.56 7.65 -2.50
N VAL A 43 22.65 8.62 -2.37
CA VAL A 43 21.34 8.62 -3.05
C VAL A 43 21.50 8.57 -4.59
N ALA A 44 22.58 9.16 -5.11
CA ALA A 44 22.91 9.12 -6.55
C ALA A 44 23.36 7.74 -7.07
N ALA A 45 23.62 6.77 -6.19
CA ALA A 45 24.07 5.43 -6.56
C ALA A 45 23.00 4.34 -6.36
N MET A 46 21.72 4.72 -6.19
CA MET A 46 20.60 3.78 -6.04
C MET A 46 20.57 2.73 -7.15
N ASP A 47 20.82 3.13 -8.40
CA ASP A 47 20.79 2.25 -9.56
C ASP A 47 21.97 1.27 -9.63
N LYS A 48 23.00 1.47 -8.80
CA LYS A 48 24.21 0.64 -8.72
C LYS A 48 24.33 -0.13 -7.40
N LEU A 49 23.25 -0.19 -6.63
CA LEU A 49 23.27 -0.92 -5.37
C LEU A 49 23.37 -2.42 -5.59
N ASP A 50 24.31 -3.04 -4.89
CA ASP A 50 24.41 -4.48 -4.81
C ASP A 50 23.40 -5.03 -3.80
N TRP A 51 22.28 -5.54 -4.34
CA TRP A 51 21.18 -6.15 -3.59
C TRP A 51 21.58 -7.44 -2.85
N SER A 52 22.76 -8.00 -3.15
CA SER A 52 23.30 -9.19 -2.49
C SER A 52 23.82 -8.88 -1.09
N GLN A 53 24.09 -7.60 -0.78
CA GLN A 53 24.63 -7.21 0.51
C GLN A 53 23.54 -7.21 1.58
N PRO A 54 23.72 -7.93 2.72
CA PRO A 54 22.73 -7.97 3.79
C PRO A 54 22.37 -6.58 4.35
N LYS A 55 23.34 -5.66 4.39
CA LYS A 55 23.14 -4.28 4.84
C LYS A 55 22.17 -3.52 3.93
N VAL A 56 22.32 -3.65 2.60
CA VAL A 56 21.44 -3.01 1.61
C VAL A 56 20.04 -3.59 1.73
N LEU A 57 19.92 -4.92 1.84
CA LEU A 57 18.65 -5.60 1.98
C LEU A 57 17.88 -5.16 3.24
N ALA A 58 18.56 -5.10 4.39
CA ALA A 58 17.95 -4.63 5.64
C ALA A 58 17.52 -3.16 5.56
N THR A 59 18.33 -2.31 4.93
CA THR A 59 17.98 -0.90 4.70
C THR A 59 16.75 -0.77 3.78
N MET A 60 16.66 -1.57 2.72
CA MET A 60 15.54 -1.50 1.79
C MET A 60 14.23 -2.03 2.39
N LYS A 61 14.29 -3.07 3.22
CA LYS A 61 13.14 -3.53 4.02
C LYS A 61 12.63 -2.42 4.95
N LEU A 62 13.55 -1.73 5.63
CA LEU A 62 13.21 -0.59 6.49
C LEU A 62 12.58 0.55 5.69
N VAL A 63 13.18 0.90 4.55
CA VAL A 63 12.64 1.91 3.63
C VAL A 63 11.23 1.55 3.18
N GLN A 64 10.98 0.30 2.79
CA GLN A 64 9.66 -0.15 2.35
C GLN A 64 8.60 -0.01 3.46
N ALA A 65 8.92 -0.44 4.68
CA ALA A 65 8.02 -0.32 5.83
C ALA A 65 7.68 1.14 6.13
N ILE A 66 8.71 1.98 6.26
CA ILE A 66 8.54 3.40 6.60
C ILE A 66 7.80 4.12 5.47
N SER A 67 8.13 3.85 4.21
CA SER A 67 7.46 4.44 3.06
C SER A 67 5.98 4.07 3.02
N SER A 68 5.63 2.82 3.29
CA SER A 68 4.22 2.39 3.35
C SER A 68 3.44 3.12 4.44
N ILE A 69 4.05 3.29 5.62
CA ILE A 69 3.44 4.03 6.73
C ILE A 69 3.29 5.52 6.39
N THR A 70 4.33 6.15 5.82
CA THR A 70 4.32 7.59 5.56
C THR A 70 3.46 7.97 4.35
N ILE A 71 3.41 7.15 3.30
CA ILE A 71 2.61 7.43 2.10
C ILE A 71 1.14 7.08 2.32
N PHE A 72 0.84 5.94 2.96
CA PHE A 72 -0.54 5.46 3.05
C PHE A 72 -1.16 5.74 4.41
N LEU A 73 -0.52 5.27 5.50
CA LEU A 73 -1.14 5.33 6.82
C LEU A 73 -1.24 6.76 7.36
N LEU A 74 -0.17 7.54 7.27
CA LEU A 74 -0.13 8.89 7.82
C LEU A 74 -1.17 9.82 7.15
N PRO A 75 -1.26 9.92 5.81
CA PRO A 75 -2.31 10.67 5.13
C PRO A 75 -3.71 10.18 5.49
N ALA A 76 -3.93 8.86 5.54
CA ALA A 76 -5.24 8.30 5.88
C ALA A 76 -5.68 8.69 7.31
N LEU A 77 -4.76 8.61 8.28
CA LEU A 77 -5.03 9.02 9.66
C LEU A 77 -5.33 10.51 9.76
N ILE A 78 -4.48 11.37 9.18
CA ILE A 78 -4.68 12.83 9.21
C ILE A 78 -6.01 13.20 8.54
N PHE A 79 -6.31 12.62 7.38
CA PHE A 79 -7.59 12.81 6.71
C PHE A 79 -8.76 12.46 7.62
N SER A 80 -8.71 11.31 8.29
CA SER A 80 -9.77 10.90 9.21
C SER A 80 -9.89 11.82 10.43
N LEU A 81 -8.79 12.42 10.91
CA LEU A 81 -8.83 13.38 12.00
C LEU A 81 -9.53 14.67 11.57
N ILE A 82 -9.34 15.11 10.33
CA ILE A 82 -9.89 16.35 9.78
C ILE A 82 -11.36 16.18 9.36
N VAL A 83 -11.69 15.09 8.66
CA VAL A 83 -12.99 14.91 8.02
C VAL A 83 -14.05 14.36 8.96
N PHE A 84 -13.71 13.49 9.91
CA PHE A 84 -14.70 12.85 10.80
C PHE A 84 -14.75 13.46 12.20
N THR A 85 -15.96 13.79 12.67
CA THR A 85 -16.16 14.42 14.00
C THR A 85 -16.12 13.42 15.17
N ARG A 86 -16.66 12.20 14.99
CA ARG A 86 -16.72 11.14 16.02
C ARG A 86 -16.54 9.76 15.39
N LYS A 87 -16.13 8.75 16.16
CA LYS A 87 -15.96 7.33 15.75
C LYS A 87 -15.17 7.14 14.44
N LYS A 88 -13.97 7.71 14.41
CA LYS A 88 -13.06 7.80 13.24
C LYS A 88 -12.82 6.44 12.55
N LEU A 89 -12.38 5.42 13.29
CA LEU A 89 -12.18 4.07 12.74
C LEU A 89 -13.47 3.43 12.20
N TYR A 90 -14.59 3.57 12.91
CA TYR A 90 -15.88 3.03 12.46
C TYR A 90 -16.34 3.64 11.12
N PHE A 91 -15.95 4.89 10.86
CA PHE A 91 -16.25 5.58 9.62
C PHE A 91 -15.21 5.30 8.53
N MET A 92 -13.98 4.90 8.88
CA MET A 92 -13.01 4.35 7.93
C MET A 92 -13.34 2.91 7.49
N GLY A 93 -14.50 2.36 7.85
CA GLY A 93 -14.92 1.02 7.40
C GLY A 93 -14.51 -0.11 8.33
N PHE A 94 -13.78 0.16 9.41
CA PHE A 94 -13.50 -0.82 10.46
C PHE A 94 -14.75 -1.06 11.30
N ARG A 95 -15.62 -1.91 10.78
CA ARG A 95 -16.85 -2.37 11.43
C ARG A 95 -16.81 -3.88 11.51
N PRO A 96 -17.28 -4.47 12.62
CA PRO A 96 -17.50 -5.90 12.65
C PRO A 96 -18.49 -6.26 11.51
N PRO A 97 -18.30 -7.42 10.86
CA PRO A 97 -19.23 -7.84 9.82
C PRO A 97 -20.63 -7.97 10.40
N ALA A 98 -21.64 -7.66 9.58
CA ALA A 98 -23.04 -7.77 9.99
C ALA A 98 -23.43 -9.23 10.26
N GLN A 99 -22.73 -10.18 9.62
CA GLN A 99 -22.97 -11.61 9.71
C GLN A 99 -21.63 -12.36 9.80
N PRO A 100 -21.45 -13.32 10.71
CA PRO A 100 -20.22 -14.12 10.82
C PRO A 100 -19.84 -14.86 9.53
N GLN A 101 -20.83 -15.19 8.70
CA GLN A 101 -20.65 -15.84 7.40
C GLN A 101 -19.78 -15.01 6.44
N MET A 102 -19.67 -13.70 6.65
CA MET A 102 -18.80 -12.83 5.85
C MET A 102 -17.31 -13.20 5.99
N TYR A 103 -16.89 -13.77 7.12
CA TYR A 103 -15.50 -14.26 7.26
C TYR A 103 -15.22 -15.45 6.35
N ILE A 104 -16.17 -16.38 6.26
CA ILE A 104 -16.06 -17.54 5.37
C ILE A 104 -16.04 -17.06 3.92
N LEU A 105 -16.92 -16.13 3.56
CA LEU A 105 -16.95 -15.54 2.23
C LEU A 105 -15.61 -14.87 1.89
N ALA A 106 -15.02 -14.12 2.82
CA ALA A 106 -13.72 -13.48 2.62
C ALA A 106 -12.61 -14.51 2.33
N ILE A 107 -12.56 -15.62 3.09
CA ILE A 107 -11.60 -16.71 2.87
C ILE A 107 -11.83 -17.33 1.48
N VAL A 108 -13.07 -17.64 1.13
CA VAL A 108 -13.41 -18.22 -0.19
C VAL A 108 -13.01 -17.27 -1.32
N CYS A 109 -13.28 -15.96 -1.17
CA CYS A 109 -12.85 -14.95 -2.14
C CYS A 109 -11.32 -14.92 -2.30
N ILE A 110 -10.55 -14.99 -1.22
CA ILE A 110 -9.08 -15.05 -1.28
C ILE A 110 -8.61 -16.31 -2.01
N LEU A 111 -9.20 -17.47 -1.69
CA LEU A 111 -8.84 -18.75 -2.31
C LEU A 111 -9.17 -18.79 -3.81
N ILE A 112 -10.24 -18.12 -4.24
CA ILE A 112 -10.61 -18.00 -5.67
C ILE A 112 -9.76 -16.94 -6.37
N ALA A 113 -9.42 -15.84 -5.68
CA ALA A 113 -8.58 -14.79 -6.24
C ALA A 113 -7.16 -15.28 -6.53
N PHE A 114 -6.62 -16.20 -5.71
CA PHE A 114 -5.26 -16.72 -5.88
C PHE A 114 -4.97 -17.36 -7.25
N PRO A 115 -5.74 -18.36 -7.73
CA PRO A 115 -5.55 -18.91 -9.07
C PRO A 115 -5.87 -17.89 -10.17
N PHE A 116 -6.79 -16.96 -9.93
CA PHE A 116 -7.12 -15.92 -10.89
C PHE A 116 -5.94 -14.95 -11.10
N VAL A 117 -5.23 -14.58 -10.03
CA VAL A 117 -4.00 -13.78 -10.10
C VAL A 117 -2.90 -14.54 -10.85
N ALA A 118 -2.73 -15.84 -10.60
CA ALA A 118 -1.77 -16.66 -11.31
C ALA A 118 -2.06 -16.70 -12.83
N TRP A 119 -3.33 -16.93 -13.19
CA TRP A 119 -3.77 -16.93 -14.58
C TRP A 119 -3.56 -15.59 -15.30
N LEU A 120 -3.83 -14.47 -14.62
CA LEU A 120 -3.50 -13.14 -15.15
C LEU A 120 -1.99 -12.93 -15.33
N GLY A 121 -1.18 -13.52 -14.44
CA GLY A 121 0.28 -13.53 -14.57
C GLY A 121 0.76 -14.25 -15.83
N ASP A 122 0.23 -15.44 -16.10
CA ASP A 122 0.55 -16.20 -17.32
C ASP A 122 0.12 -15.45 -18.58
N LEU A 123 -1.06 -14.82 -18.53
CA LEU A 123 -1.54 -13.98 -19.63
C LEU A 123 -0.62 -12.79 -19.88
N ASN A 124 -0.14 -12.13 -18.81
CA ASN A 124 0.81 -11.02 -18.92
C ASN A 124 2.14 -11.46 -19.54
N GLN A 125 2.64 -12.64 -19.21
CA GLN A 125 3.88 -13.20 -19.79
C GLN A 125 3.73 -13.60 -21.26
N ALA A 126 2.52 -13.94 -21.70
CA ALA A 126 2.23 -14.28 -23.10
C ALA A 126 2.21 -13.03 -24.02
N ILE A 127 2.13 -11.82 -23.46
CA ILE A 127 2.15 -10.58 -24.24
C ILE A 127 3.60 -10.30 -24.67
N PRO A 128 3.89 -10.10 -25.97
CA PRO A 128 5.22 -9.74 -26.42
C PRO A 128 5.55 -8.31 -25.98
N LEU A 129 6.42 -8.19 -24.98
CA LEU A 129 6.87 -6.91 -24.42
C LEU A 129 8.25 -6.50 -24.97
N PRO A 130 8.55 -5.19 -25.05
CA PRO A 130 9.89 -4.71 -25.40
C PRO A 130 10.97 -5.21 -24.44
N GLU A 131 12.20 -5.40 -24.91
CA GLU A 131 13.30 -5.95 -24.10
C GLU A 131 13.55 -5.20 -22.77
N TRP A 132 13.41 -3.88 -22.77
CA TRP A 132 13.61 -3.09 -21.55
C TRP A 132 12.59 -3.46 -20.47
N MET A 133 11.34 -3.76 -20.85
CA MET A 133 10.28 -4.14 -19.93
C MET A 133 10.51 -5.56 -19.38
N THR A 134 10.92 -6.50 -20.25
CA THR A 134 11.30 -7.85 -19.83
C THR A 134 12.51 -7.86 -18.89
N ARG A 135 13.48 -6.95 -19.09
CA ARG A 135 14.62 -6.79 -18.17
C ARG A 135 14.17 -6.26 -16.81
N MET A 136 13.34 -5.23 -16.79
CA MET A 136 12.78 -4.68 -15.55
C MET A 136 11.99 -5.73 -14.77
N GLU A 137 11.19 -6.56 -15.44
CA GLU A 137 10.44 -7.66 -14.80
C GLU A 137 11.37 -8.70 -14.17
N LYS A 138 12.41 -9.15 -14.91
CA LYS A 138 13.41 -10.10 -14.39
C LYS A 138 14.17 -9.54 -13.19
N ASP A 139 14.54 -8.27 -13.24
CA ASP A 139 15.26 -7.63 -12.14
C ASP A 139 14.37 -7.44 -10.90
N ALA A 140 13.11 -7.03 -11.09
CA ALA A 140 12.13 -6.97 -10.00
C ALA A 140 11.90 -8.35 -9.36
N GLY A 141 11.78 -9.41 -10.18
CA GLY A 141 11.64 -10.78 -9.70
C GLY A 141 12.85 -11.26 -8.89
N ARG A 142 14.08 -10.97 -9.36
CA ARG A 142 15.31 -11.28 -8.62
C ARG A 142 15.40 -10.50 -7.31
N GLN A 143 15.08 -9.21 -7.32
CA GLN A 143 15.05 -8.39 -6.12
C GLN A 143 14.05 -8.98 -5.11
N MET A 144 12.81 -9.27 -5.54
CA MET A 144 11.80 -9.87 -4.66
C MET A 144 12.27 -11.20 -4.06
N ALA A 145 12.91 -12.06 -4.86
CA ALA A 145 13.49 -13.31 -4.37
C ALA A 145 14.57 -13.07 -3.29
N LEU A 146 15.42 -12.05 -3.47
CA LEU A 146 16.42 -11.65 -2.47
C LEU A 146 15.78 -11.05 -1.21
N PHE A 147 14.71 -10.27 -1.34
CA PHE A 147 13.94 -9.73 -0.21
C PHE A 147 13.32 -10.82 0.66
N LEU A 148 12.79 -11.86 0.02
CA LEU A 148 12.18 -13.01 0.67
C LEU A 148 13.21 -14.04 1.14
N LYS A 149 14.44 -14.00 0.63
CA LYS A 149 15.52 -14.90 1.06
C LYS A 149 15.79 -14.68 2.56
N ALA A 150 15.61 -15.74 3.32
CA ALA A 150 15.74 -15.77 4.77
C ALA A 150 16.67 -16.93 5.16
N GLY A 151 17.58 -16.69 6.10
CA GLY A 151 18.46 -17.73 6.62
C GLY A 151 17.82 -18.58 7.72
N ASN A 152 16.77 -18.07 8.37
CA ASN A 152 16.12 -18.70 9.51
C ASN A 152 14.58 -18.53 9.46
N THR A 153 13.84 -19.41 10.12
CA THR A 153 12.36 -19.39 10.20
C THR A 153 11.81 -18.08 10.79
N PHE A 154 12.52 -17.49 11.77
CA PHE A 154 12.15 -16.20 12.34
C PHE A 154 12.25 -15.05 11.33
N ASP A 155 13.27 -15.07 10.46
CA ASP A 155 13.46 -14.07 9.42
C ASP A 155 12.35 -14.15 8.36
N ILE A 156 11.81 -15.34 8.09
CA ILE A 156 10.66 -15.52 7.18
C ILE A 156 9.44 -14.78 7.74
N ILE A 157 9.10 -15.01 9.01
CA ILE A 157 7.93 -14.37 9.65
C ILE A 157 8.09 -12.85 9.64
N LEU A 158 9.28 -12.35 9.99
CA LEU A 158 9.57 -10.93 10.00
C LEU A 158 9.50 -10.32 8.59
N ASN A 159 10.03 -11.00 7.57
CA ASN A 159 9.94 -10.56 6.18
C ASN A 159 8.49 -10.48 5.71
N VAL A 160 7.69 -11.52 5.96
CA VAL A 160 6.25 -11.53 5.61
C VAL A 160 5.53 -10.38 6.33
N PHE A 161 5.83 -10.14 7.60
CA PHE A 161 5.21 -9.06 8.35
C PHE A 161 5.54 -7.68 7.77
N ILE A 162 6.81 -7.43 7.47
CA ILE A 162 7.31 -6.13 6.99
C ILE A 162 6.92 -5.86 5.53
N ILE A 163 6.99 -6.88 4.67
CA ILE A 163 6.87 -6.74 3.22
C ILE A 163 5.44 -6.97 2.73
N ALA A 164 4.69 -7.88 3.36
CA ALA A 164 3.33 -8.21 2.94
C ALA A 164 2.28 -7.60 3.88
N PHE A 165 2.36 -7.91 5.18
CA PHE A 165 1.28 -7.54 6.11
C PHE A 165 1.20 -6.03 6.37
N LEU A 166 2.32 -5.39 6.69
CA LEU A 166 2.35 -3.97 7.03
C LEU A 166 1.89 -3.09 5.84
N PRO A 167 2.38 -3.30 4.59
CA PRO A 167 1.89 -2.56 3.44
C PRO A 167 0.42 -2.83 3.17
N ALA A 168 -0.02 -4.10 3.18
CA ALA A 168 -1.43 -4.44 2.96
C ALA A 168 -2.37 -3.76 3.97
N LEU A 169 -1.96 -3.69 5.24
CA LEU A 169 -2.71 -2.96 6.27
C LEU A 169 -2.76 -1.46 5.94
N CYS A 170 -1.62 -0.84 5.66
CA CYS A 170 -1.55 0.60 5.38
C CYS A 170 -2.36 0.98 4.13
N GLU A 171 -2.29 0.16 3.09
CA GLU A 171 -3.06 0.30 1.86
C GLU A 171 -4.56 0.18 2.12
N GLU A 172 -5.01 -0.79 2.93
CA GLU A 172 -6.42 -0.94 3.30
C GLU A 172 -6.96 0.33 4.00
N PHE A 173 -6.17 0.94 4.90
CA PHE A 173 -6.51 2.22 5.54
C PHE A 173 -6.66 3.36 4.52
N PHE A 174 -5.79 3.39 3.51
CA PHE A 174 -5.74 4.45 2.50
C PHE A 174 -6.81 4.30 1.43
N PHE A 175 -6.89 3.14 0.79
CA PHE A 175 -7.84 2.87 -0.29
C PHE A 175 -9.26 2.75 0.27
N ARG A 176 -9.54 1.78 1.15
CA ARG A 176 -10.91 1.58 1.65
C ARG A 176 -11.33 2.62 2.68
N GLY A 177 -10.40 2.98 3.57
CA GLY A 177 -10.70 3.89 4.66
C GLY A 177 -10.89 5.34 4.24
N MET A 178 -10.29 5.74 3.12
CA MET A 178 -10.32 7.13 2.65
C MET A 178 -10.76 7.24 1.20
N LEU A 179 -9.99 6.73 0.23
CA LEU A 179 -10.21 6.99 -1.20
C LEU A 179 -11.57 6.47 -1.68
N GLN A 180 -11.88 5.21 -1.40
CA GLN A 180 -13.12 4.55 -1.83
C GLN A 180 -14.33 5.34 -1.34
N ARG A 181 -14.27 5.85 -0.11
CA ARG A 181 -15.37 6.63 0.47
C ARG A 181 -15.55 8.00 -0.19
N ILE A 182 -14.45 8.65 -0.57
CA ILE A 182 -14.50 9.89 -1.36
C ILE A 182 -15.17 9.62 -2.71
N ILE A 183 -14.73 8.57 -3.42
CA ILE A 183 -15.28 8.20 -4.73
C ILE A 183 -16.76 7.82 -4.64
N ILE A 184 -17.18 7.08 -3.61
CA ILE A 184 -18.60 6.76 -3.39
C ILE A 184 -19.40 8.05 -3.13
N ASN A 185 -18.87 9.02 -2.40
CA ASN A 185 -19.54 10.31 -2.19
C ASN A 185 -19.66 11.13 -3.48
N ILE A 186 -18.68 11.03 -4.40
CA ILE A 186 -18.69 11.73 -5.69
C ILE A 186 -19.67 11.06 -6.66
N THR A 187 -19.48 9.75 -6.89
CA THR A 187 -20.25 8.97 -7.86
C THR A 187 -21.66 8.63 -7.37
N LYS A 188 -21.91 8.73 -6.06
CA LYS A 188 -23.12 8.26 -5.38
C LYS A 188 -23.43 6.78 -5.63
N ASN A 189 -22.44 6.00 -6.08
CA ASN A 189 -22.59 4.58 -6.43
C ASN A 189 -21.50 3.74 -5.72
N PRO A 190 -21.88 2.80 -4.83
CA PRO A 190 -20.95 1.89 -4.17
C PRO A 190 -20.11 1.03 -5.13
N LEU A 191 -20.69 0.57 -6.24
CA LEU A 191 -20.01 -0.27 -7.23
C LEU A 191 -18.91 0.50 -7.96
N ALA A 192 -19.21 1.74 -8.39
CA ALA A 192 -18.23 2.60 -9.03
C ALA A 192 -17.07 2.90 -8.07
N GLY A 193 -17.37 3.08 -6.78
CA GLY A 193 -16.34 3.19 -5.73
C GLY A 193 -15.38 2.00 -5.71
N MET A 194 -15.90 0.78 -5.73
CA MET A 194 -15.07 -0.45 -5.68
C MET A 194 -14.28 -0.74 -6.96
N ILE A 195 -14.73 -0.24 -8.11
CA ILE A 195 -14.01 -0.45 -9.39
C ILE A 195 -12.88 0.56 -9.56
N ILE A 196 -13.06 1.78 -9.04
CA ILE A 196 -12.10 2.88 -9.20
C ILE A 196 -10.93 2.77 -8.19
N THR A 197 -11.16 2.14 -7.04
CA THR A 197 -10.16 1.99 -5.96
C THR A 197 -9.71 0.57 -5.81
#